data_AF-A0A9C9KSA7-F1
#
_entry.id   AF-A0A9C9KSA7-F1
#
_cell.length_a   1.000
_cell.length_b   1.000
_cell.length_c   1.000
_cell.angle_alpha   90.00
_cell.angle_beta   90.00
_cell.angle_gamma   90.00
#
_symmetry.space_group_name_H-M   'P 1'
#
loop_
_entity.id
_entity.type
_entity.pdbx_description
1 polymer ?
#
loop_
_entity_poly.entity_id
_entity_poly.type
_entity_poly.pdbx_seq_one_letter_code
_entity_poly.pdbx_strand_id
1 'polypeptide(L)'
;MNRNGCSRSPEYALDGHQIFVTGSIGIVLFPQDGMQAEALLKNADMGMYQAKSQGSNQYVFYESCMNDKIMQRLQLENALRDAIETGSMTLNYQPTANLQTMQVECVEAL
;
A
#
# COMPACT_ATOMS: atom_id res chain seq x y z
N MET A 1 -0.88 -22.61 -6.03
CA MET A 1 -1.15 -22.88 -4.60
C MET A 1 -1.53 -21.56 -3.94
N ASN A 2 -2.80 -21.16 -4.04
CA ASN A 2 -3.32 -20.00 -3.31
C ASN A 2 -3.86 -20.49 -1.97
N ARG A 3 -3.13 -20.22 -0.89
CA ARG A 3 -3.54 -20.49 0.50
C ARG A 3 -3.95 -19.18 1.18
N ASN A 4 -4.88 -18.44 0.59
CA ASN A 4 -5.44 -17.28 1.27
C ASN A 4 -6.52 -17.77 2.23
N GLY A 5 -6.07 -18.19 3.42
CA GLY A 5 -6.94 -18.59 4.52
C GLY A 5 -7.68 -17.38 5.07
N CYS A 6 -8.90 -17.16 4.60
CA CYS A 6 -9.81 -16.17 5.16
C CYS A 6 -10.51 -16.78 6.38
N SER A 7 -9.87 -16.72 7.55
CA SER A 7 -10.54 -17.02 8.82
C SER A 7 -11.09 -15.73 9.41
N ARG A 8 -12.38 -15.72 9.76
CA ARG A 8 -12.98 -14.68 10.60
C ARG A 8 -12.23 -14.67 11.94
N SER A 9 -11.70 -13.53 12.35
CA SER A 9 -11.09 -13.40 13.67
C SER A 9 -12.16 -13.49 14.76
N PRO A 10 -11.83 -14.08 15.93
CA PRO A 10 -12.76 -14.13 17.05
C PRO A 10 -13.12 -12.72 17.52
N GLU A 11 -14.36 -12.56 17.98
CA GLU A 11 -14.84 -11.32 18.58
C GLU A 11 -14.26 -11.16 19.99
N TYR A 12 -13.86 -9.93 20.32
CA TYR A 12 -13.39 -9.58 21.66
C TYR A 12 -14.37 -8.61 22.30
N ALA A 13 -14.73 -8.87 23.57
CA ALA A 13 -15.57 -7.97 24.35
C ALA A 13 -14.69 -6.96 25.10
N LEU A 14 -14.83 -5.68 24.78
CA LEU A 14 -14.16 -4.56 25.46
C LEU A 14 -15.22 -3.54 25.85
N ASP A 15 -15.34 -3.24 27.14
CA ASP A 15 -16.36 -2.34 27.71
C ASP A 15 -17.80 -2.61 27.24
N GLY A 16 -18.14 -3.89 27.03
CA GLY A 16 -19.47 -4.31 26.56
C GLY A 16 -19.68 -4.17 25.04
N HIS A 17 -18.67 -3.70 24.29
CA HIS A 17 -18.67 -3.68 22.83
C HIS A 17 -17.97 -4.91 22.25
N GLN A 18 -18.56 -5.50 21.21
CA GLN A 18 -17.92 -6.54 20.41
C GLN A 18 -17.04 -5.90 19.35
N ILE A 19 -15.75 -6.24 19.33
CA ILE A 19 -14.80 -5.78 18.32
C ILE A 19 -14.15 -6.94 17.59
N PHE A 20 -13.83 -6.72 16.31
CA PHE A 20 -13.04 -7.64 15.50
C PHE A 20 -11.62 -7.09 15.37
N VAL A 21 -10.62 -7.90 15.73
CA VAL A 21 -9.21 -7.56 15.52
C VAL A 21 -8.67 -8.38 14.36
N THR A 22 -8.07 -7.72 13.38
CA THR A 22 -7.40 -8.39 12.26
C THR A 22 -5.91 -8.09 12.31
N GLY A 23 -5.06 -9.07 11.98
CA GLY A 23 -3.62 -8.92 11.92
C GLY A 23 -3.10 -8.88 10.48
N SER A 24 -1.91 -8.32 10.28
CA SER A 24 -1.11 -8.53 9.05
C SER A 24 0.23 -9.10 9.47
N ILE A 25 0.74 -10.10 8.76
CA ILE A 25 1.94 -10.86 9.18
C ILE A 25 2.97 -10.86 8.06
N GLY A 26 4.22 -10.52 8.38
CA GLY A 26 5.37 -10.72 7.49
C GLY A 26 6.18 -11.94 7.91
N ILE A 27 6.55 -12.79 6.94
CA ILE A 27 7.30 -14.02 7.17
C ILE A 27 8.65 -13.93 6.45
N VAL A 28 9.74 -14.27 7.16
CA VAL A 28 11.10 -14.36 6.62
C VAL A 28 11.71 -15.72 6.91
N LEU A 29 12.59 -16.18 6.02
CA LEU A 29 13.25 -17.47 6.07
C LEU A 29 14.77 -17.28 6.17
N PHE A 30 15.36 -17.72 7.28
CA PHE A 30 16.81 -17.87 7.35
C PHE A 30 17.26 -19.14 6.61
N PRO A 31 18.34 -19.12 5.81
CA PRO A 31 19.22 -17.97 5.51
C PRO A 31 18.81 -17.16 4.27
N GLN A 32 17.75 -17.57 3.57
CA GLN A 32 17.34 -17.02 2.26
C GLN A 32 17.08 -15.50 2.29
N ASP A 33 16.47 -15.02 3.37
CA ASP A 33 16.01 -13.64 3.52
C ASP A 33 16.95 -12.82 4.41
N GLY A 34 18.12 -13.33 4.78
CA GLY A 34 19.09 -12.60 5.59
C GLY A 34 19.99 -13.52 6.40
N MET A 35 21.25 -13.10 6.57
CA MET A 35 22.26 -13.83 7.35
C MET A 35 22.40 -13.32 8.79
N GLN A 36 21.74 -12.22 9.14
CA GLN A 36 21.84 -11.54 10.43
C GLN A 36 20.43 -11.25 10.98
N ALA A 37 20.29 -11.23 12.30
CA ALA A 37 19.01 -11.04 12.98
C ALA A 37 18.36 -9.70 12.63
N GLU A 38 19.16 -8.65 12.55
CA GLU A 38 18.72 -7.29 12.20
C GLU A 38 18.14 -7.24 10.78
N ALA A 39 18.77 -7.95 9.85
CA ALA A 39 18.30 -8.04 8.46
C ALA A 39 16.97 -8.81 8.38
N LEU A 40 16.85 -9.94 9.09
CA LEU A 40 15.61 -10.72 9.13
C LEU A 40 14.45 -9.93 9.76
N LEU A 41 14.71 -9.21 10.85
CA LEU A 41 13.70 -8.37 11.50
C LEU A 41 13.21 -7.26 10.57
N LYS A 42 14.14 -6.55 9.91
CA LYS A 42 13.79 -5.53 8.93
C LYS A 42 12.94 -6.11 7.79
N ASN A 43 13.33 -7.26 7.26
CA ASN A 43 12.64 -7.89 6.15
C ASN A 43 11.25 -8.42 6.56
N ALA A 44 11.09 -8.89 7.79
CA ALA A 44 9.80 -9.30 8.34
C ALA A 44 8.85 -8.11 8.50
N ASP A 45 9.35 -6.98 8.99
CA ASP A 45 8.57 -5.74 9.11
C ASP A 45 8.10 -5.23 7.73
N MET A 46 8.99 -5.30 6.73
CA MET A 46 8.64 -4.98 5.35
C MET A 46 7.57 -5.91 4.77
N GLY A 47 7.68 -7.23 5.01
CA GLY A 47 6.66 -8.20 4.64
C GLY A 47 5.30 -7.92 5.31
N MET A 48 5.32 -7.51 6.57
CA MET A 48 4.12 -7.12 7.31
C MET A 48 3.49 -5.85 6.73
N TYR A 49 4.29 -4.83 6.40
CA TYR A 49 3.78 -3.61 5.78
C TYR A 49 3.14 -3.88 4.42
N GLN A 50 3.73 -4.77 3.63
CA GLN A 50 3.13 -5.22 2.38
C GLN A 50 1.80 -5.94 2.61
N ALA A 51 1.75 -6.89 3.55
CA ALA A 51 0.51 -7.56 3.92
C ALA A 51 -0.57 -6.55 4.29
N LYS A 52 -0.22 -5.51 5.07
CA LYS A 52 -1.14 -4.44 5.44
C LYS A 52 -1.63 -3.63 4.24
N SER A 53 -0.74 -3.35 3.27
CA SER A 53 -1.06 -2.58 2.07
C SER A 53 -1.92 -3.32 1.05
N GLN A 54 -1.80 -4.65 0.97
CA GLN A 54 -2.55 -5.50 0.03
C GLN A 54 -3.95 -5.89 0.54
N GLY A 55 -4.31 -5.45 1.74
CA GLY A 55 -5.56 -5.82 2.43
C GLY A 55 -5.26 -6.36 3.83
N SER A 56 -5.93 -5.84 4.85
CA SER A 56 -5.75 -6.36 6.22
C SER A 56 -6.20 -7.82 6.33
N ASN A 57 -5.74 -8.55 7.36
CA ASN A 57 -6.05 -9.98 7.59
C ASN A 57 -5.33 -10.97 6.66
N GLN A 58 -4.05 -10.75 6.35
CA GLN A 58 -3.25 -11.68 5.56
C GLN A 58 -1.79 -11.77 6.02
N TYR A 59 -1.10 -12.77 5.50
CA TYR A 59 0.34 -12.94 5.68
C TYR A 59 1.06 -12.89 4.33
N VAL A 60 2.29 -12.41 4.34
CA VAL A 60 3.12 -12.30 3.14
C VAL A 60 4.53 -12.81 3.46
N PHE A 61 5.05 -13.68 2.60
CA PHE A 61 6.46 -14.04 2.62
C PHE A 61 7.27 -12.92 2.00
N TYR A 62 8.35 -12.55 2.67
CA TYR A 62 9.28 -11.58 2.14
C TYR A 62 9.91 -12.10 0.84
N GLU A 63 9.99 -11.23 -0.16
CA GLU A 63 10.77 -11.44 -1.37
C GLU A 63 11.66 -10.22 -1.55
N SER A 64 12.89 -10.39 -2.04
CA SER A 64 13.81 -9.26 -2.22
C SER A 64 13.26 -8.17 -3.16
N CYS A 65 12.43 -8.54 -4.14
CA CYS A 65 11.73 -7.62 -5.04
C CYS A 65 10.72 -6.70 -4.33
N MET A 66 10.37 -7.02 -3.09
CA MET A 66 9.45 -6.26 -2.24
C MET A 66 10.04 -4.92 -1.80
N ASN A 67 11.36 -4.88 -1.59
CA ASN A 67 12.04 -3.69 -1.11
C ASN A 67 11.90 -2.51 -2.06
N ASP A 68 12.03 -2.76 -3.36
CA ASP A 68 12.01 -1.69 -4.37
C ASP A 68 10.63 -1.03 -4.42
N LYS A 69 9.55 -1.82 -4.40
CA LYS A 69 8.18 -1.30 -4.44
C LYS A 69 7.84 -0.51 -3.17
N ILE A 70 8.25 -1.00 -2.00
CA ILE A 70 8.01 -0.30 -0.73
C ILE A 70 8.79 1.02 -0.68
N MET A 71 10.06 1.02 -1.09
CA MET A 71 10.87 2.23 -1.14
C MET A 71 10.34 3.25 -2.14
N GLN A 72 9.95 2.83 -3.35
CA GLN A 72 9.35 3.71 -4.35
C GLN A 72 8.05 4.35 -3.84
N ARG A 73 7.19 3.57 -3.17
CA ARG A 73 5.95 4.08 -2.59
C ARG A 73 6.23 5.13 -1.51
N LEU A 74 7.20 4.87 -0.62
CA LEU A 74 7.58 5.82 0.43
C LEU A 74 8.17 7.11 -0.16
N GLN A 75 9.02 6.99 -1.18
CA GLN A 75 9.56 8.14 -1.90
C GLN A 75 8.46 8.97 -2.56
N LEU A 76 7.49 8.33 -3.21
CA LEU A 76 6.34 9.01 -3.81
C LEU A 76 5.49 9.72 -2.75
N GLU A 77 5.22 9.08 -1.62
CA GLU A 77 4.43 9.68 -0.54
C GLU A 77 5.11 10.93 0.02
N ASN A 78 6.43 10.86 0.26
CA ASN A 78 7.21 12.02 0.69
C ASN A 78 7.19 13.13 -0.37
N ALA A 79 7.44 12.79 -1.64
CA ALA A 79 7.44 13.76 -2.73
C ALA A 79 6.06 14.44 -2.91
N LEU A 80 4.96 13.70 -2.74
CA LEU A 80 3.61 14.25 -2.80
C LEU A 80 3.32 15.18 -1.62
N ARG A 81 3.73 14.80 -0.41
CA ARG A 81 3.61 15.65 0.78
C ARG A 81 4.37 16.97 0.58
N ASP A 82 5.61 16.88 0.12
CA ASP A 82 6.45 18.05 -0.18
C ASP A 82 5.84 18.92 -1.31
N ALA A 83 5.29 18.31 -2.35
CA ALA A 83 4.68 19.03 -3.47
C ALA A 83 3.42 19.81 -3.04
N ILE A 84 2.64 19.28 -2.10
CA ILE A 84 1.49 19.98 -1.50
C ILE A 84 1.99 21.16 -0.66
N GLU A 85 2.98 20.95 0.21
CA GLU A 85 3.52 21.99 1.10
C GLU A 85 4.18 23.14 0.33
N THR A 86 4.86 22.83 -0.76
CA THR A 86 5.56 23.82 -1.61
C THR A 86 4.69 24.41 -2.71
N GLY A 87 3.45 23.91 -2.90
CA GLY A 87 2.57 24.34 -3.97
C GLY A 87 3.09 23.98 -5.37
N SER A 88 3.91 22.93 -5.47
CA SER A 88 4.54 22.51 -6.73
C SER A 88 3.62 21.67 -7.64
N MET A 89 2.33 21.53 -7.28
CA MET A 89 1.32 20.89 -8.13
C MET A 89 0.71 21.90 -9.10
N THR A 90 0.55 21.52 -10.36
CA THR A 90 -0.03 22.37 -11.40
C THR A 90 -1.31 21.76 -11.95
N LEU A 91 -2.34 22.58 -12.13
CA LEU A 91 -3.59 22.17 -12.79
C LEU A 91 -3.46 22.29 -14.31
N ASN A 92 -3.71 21.20 -15.02
CA ASN A 92 -3.77 21.21 -16.48
C ASN A 92 -5.23 21.26 -16.95
N TYR A 93 -5.45 21.76 -18.16
CA TYR A 93 -6.79 21.80 -18.76
C TYR A 93 -6.80 21.05 -20.10
N GLN A 94 -7.64 20.02 -20.20
CA GLN A 94 -7.85 19.27 -21.44
C GLN A 94 -9.20 19.66 -22.07
N PRO A 95 -9.22 20.21 -23.30
CA PRO A 95 -10.48 20.56 -23.96
C PRO A 95 -11.25 19.31 -24.41
N THR A 96 -12.56 19.35 -24.22
CA THR A 96 -13.50 18.35 -24.75
C THR A 96 -14.29 18.98 -25.89
N ALA A 97 -14.23 18.35 -27.06
CA ALA A 97 -14.90 18.83 -28.26
C ALA A 97 -16.12 17.97 -28.61
N ASN A 98 -17.15 18.62 -29.12
CA ASN A 98 -18.30 17.94 -29.71
C ASN A 98 -17.92 17.39 -31.08
N LEU A 99 -18.10 16.09 -31.28
CA LEU A 99 -17.69 15.41 -32.51
C LEU A 99 -18.54 15.77 -33.75
N GLN A 100 -19.76 16.25 -33.56
CA GLN A 100 -20.64 16.68 -34.66
C GLN A 100 -20.35 18.11 -35.10
N THR A 101 -20.10 19.02 -34.15
CA THR A 101 -19.85 20.44 -34.44
C THR A 101 -18.36 20.78 -34.54
N MET A 102 -17.48 19.89 -34.08
CA MET A 102 -16.03 20.06 -33.94
C MET A 102 -15.64 21.28 -33.08
N GLN A 103 -16.56 21.76 -32.24
CA GLN A 103 -16.33 22.89 -31.33
C GLN A 103 -15.98 22.40 -29.93
N VAL A 104 -15.11 23.15 -29.25
CA VAL A 104 -14.81 22.93 -27.83
C VAL A 104 -16.00 23.38 -26.99
N GLU A 105 -16.57 22.49 -26.19
CA GLU A 105 -17.73 22.77 -25.34
C GLU A 105 -17.34 22.94 -23.86
N CYS A 106 -16.33 22.20 -23.39
CA CYS A 106 -15.84 22.31 -22.02
C CYS A 106 -14.34 21.98 -21.92
N VAL A 107 -13.79 22.16 -20.72
CA VAL A 107 -12.43 21.76 -20.35
C VAL A 107 -12.48 20.92 -19.08
N GLU A 108 -11.73 19.82 -19.06
CA GLU A 108 -11.50 19.00 -17.89
C GLU A 108 -10.22 19.46 -17.18
N ALA A 109 -10.27 19.54 -15.85
CA ALA A 109 -9.13 19.91 -15.04
C ALA A 109 -8.40 18.63 -14.57
N LEU A 110 -7.09 18.55 -14.81
CA LEU A 110 -6.22 17.38 -14.59
C LEU A 110 -5.09 17.69 -13.61
#